data_AF-A0A4Y8L1D8-F1
#
_entry.id   AF-A0A4Y8L1D8-F1
#
_cell.length_a   1.000
_cell.length_b   1.000
_cell.length_c   1.000
_cell.angle_alpha   90.00
_cell.angle_beta   90.00
_cell.angle_gamma   90.00
#
_symmetry.space_group_name_H-M   'P 1'
#
loop_
_entity.id
_entity.type
_entity.pdbx_description
1 polymer ?
#
loop_
_entity_poly.entity_id
_entity_poly.type
_entity_poly.pdbx_seq_one_letter_code
_entity_poly.pdbx_strand_id
1 'polypeptide(L)'
;MIEKEQLISKLSDLERFCLIGYIYTKDATSAYIASRGKKLTASPKSLTVQVSRWLNSQEVQAFIEIERSRRFTAISLESVDTDNRSKDDVIRDLNILATQESEPRRKSEILMKIADLQQMKKQEESDKESLVKYYMPLKCNQCQLYKNAKEKH
;
A
#
# COMPACT_ATOMS: atom_id res chain seq x y z
N MET A 1 -14.34 -1.30 28.36
CA MET A 1 -13.32 -2.38 28.43
C MET A 1 -13.76 -3.49 29.37
N ILE A 2 -14.10 -3.19 30.62
CA ILE A 2 -14.49 -4.16 31.66
C ILE A 2 -15.66 -5.07 31.24
N GLU A 3 -16.70 -4.54 30.60
CA GLU A 3 -17.85 -5.35 30.16
C GLU A 3 -17.50 -6.38 29.07
N LYS A 4 -16.59 -6.04 28.15
CA LYS A 4 -16.16 -6.95 27.07
C LYS A 4 -15.25 -8.05 27.60
N GLU A 5 -14.40 -7.75 28.57
CA GLU A 5 -13.53 -8.74 29.22
C GLU A 5 -14.33 -9.76 30.04
N GLN A 6 -15.39 -9.30 30.73
CA GLN A 6 -16.31 -10.20 31.43
C GLN A 6 -17.05 -11.14 30.47
N LEU A 7 -17.45 -10.66 29.29
CA LEU A 7 -18.04 -11.50 28.24
C LEU A 7 -17.04 -12.50 27.66
N ILE A 8 -15.79 -12.08 27.44
CA ILE A 8 -14.72 -12.95 26.93
C ILE A 8 -14.37 -14.06 27.93
N SER A 9 -14.48 -13.79 29.23
CA SER A 9 -14.20 -14.78 30.28
C SER A 9 -15.06 -16.05 30.19
N LYS A 10 -16.25 -15.94 29.57
CA LYS A 10 -17.20 -17.05 29.38
C LYS A 10 -16.82 -18.02 28.26
N LEU A 11 -15.98 -17.57 27.32
CA LEU A 11 -15.46 -18.40 26.23
C LEU A 11 -14.39 -19.36 26.76
N SER A 12 -14.45 -20.61 26.29
CA SER A 12 -13.39 -21.58 26.55
C SER A 12 -12.09 -21.24 25.81
N ASP A 13 -10.96 -21.71 26.32
CA ASP A 13 -9.66 -21.47 25.67
C ASP A 13 -9.58 -22.08 24.28
N LEU A 14 -10.24 -23.21 24.05
CA LEU A 14 -10.38 -23.82 22.72
C LEU A 14 -11.19 -22.95 21.76
N GLU A 15 -12.29 -22.36 22.21
CA GLU A 15 -13.09 -21.44 21.40
C GLU A 15 -12.30 -20.20 21.05
N ARG A 16 -11.56 -19.61 22.01
CA ARG A 16 -10.67 -18.46 21.76
C ARG A 16 -9.62 -18.79 20.70
N PHE A 17 -8.96 -19.94 20.81
CA PHE A 17 -7.96 -20.39 19.83
C PHE A 17 -8.57 -20.57 18.43
N CYS A 18 -9.75 -21.20 18.33
CA CYS A 18 -10.42 -21.40 17.05
C CYS A 18 -10.89 -20.09 16.42
N LEU A 19 -11.33 -19.11 17.24
CA LEU A 19 -11.71 -17.79 16.76
C LEU A 19 -10.53 -17.00 16.19
N ILE A 20 -9.33 -17.16 16.76
CA ILE A 20 -8.11 -16.61 16.17
C ILE A 20 -7.90 -17.21 14.77
N GLY A 21 -7.99 -18.54 14.64
CA GLY A 21 -7.91 -19.22 13.35
C GLY A 21 -8.94 -18.72 12.32
N TYR A 22 -10.17 -18.47 12.76
CA TYR A 22 -11.23 -17.88 11.93
C TYR A 22 -10.88 -16.47 11.44
N ILE A 23 -10.26 -15.62 12.27
CA ILE A 23 -9.86 -14.27 11.87
C ILE A 23 -8.88 -14.29 10.69
N TYR A 24 -7.99 -15.29 10.61
CA TYR A 24 -7.03 -15.44 9.52
C TYR A 24 -7.60 -16.12 8.29
N THR A 25 -8.31 -17.23 8.48
CA THR A 25 -8.77 -18.10 7.38
C THR A 25 -10.12 -17.68 6.80
N LYS A 26 -10.93 -16.94 7.58
CA LYS A 26 -12.35 -16.62 7.31
C LYS A 26 -13.25 -17.85 7.14
N ASP A 27 -12.76 -19.05 7.45
CA ASP A 27 -13.57 -20.28 7.37
C ASP A 27 -14.30 -20.53 8.70
N ALA A 28 -15.57 -20.11 8.71
CA ALA A 28 -16.44 -20.19 9.88
C ALA A 28 -16.81 -21.63 10.26
N THR A 29 -16.92 -22.51 9.27
CA THR A 29 -17.38 -23.89 9.47
C THR A 29 -16.31 -24.72 10.18
N SER A 30 -15.08 -24.66 9.67
CA SER A 30 -13.92 -25.34 10.25
C SER A 30 -13.62 -24.84 11.67
N ALA A 31 -13.72 -23.54 11.91
CA ALA A 31 -13.51 -22.96 13.25
C ALA A 31 -14.57 -23.43 14.27
N TYR A 32 -15.84 -23.52 13.86
CA TYR A 32 -16.91 -24.03 14.73
C TYR A 32 -16.76 -25.52 15.02
N ILE A 33 -16.39 -26.32 14.03
CA ILE A 33 -16.19 -27.76 14.22
C ILE A 33 -15.02 -28.00 15.19
N ALA A 34 -13.91 -27.28 14.99
CA ALA A 34 -12.73 -27.38 15.84
C ALA A 34 -13.02 -26.96 17.29
N SER A 35 -13.85 -25.94 17.50
CA SER A 35 -14.15 -25.43 18.84
C SER A 35 -14.98 -26.39 19.69
N ARG A 36 -15.82 -27.23 19.09
CA ARG A 36 -16.68 -28.18 19.81
C ARG A 36 -15.97 -29.45 20.25
N GLY A 37 -14.78 -29.75 19.72
CA GLY A 37 -13.93 -30.89 20.09
C GLY A 37 -14.51 -32.30 19.85
N LYS A 38 -15.83 -32.42 19.66
CA LYS A 38 -16.56 -33.66 19.39
C LYS A 38 -17.01 -33.70 17.93
N LYS A 39 -17.12 -34.91 17.38
CA LYS A 39 -17.70 -35.13 16.05
C LYS A 39 -19.15 -34.66 16.05
N LEU A 40 -19.42 -33.61 15.28
CA LEU A 40 -20.78 -33.11 15.07
C LEU A 40 -21.53 -34.09 14.15
N THR A 41 -22.70 -34.54 14.57
CA THR A 41 -23.62 -35.39 13.79
C THR A 41 -24.67 -34.58 13.02
N ALA A 42 -24.54 -33.25 13.05
CA ALA A 42 -25.51 -32.33 12.47
C ALA A 42 -25.49 -32.35 10.94
N SER A 43 -26.67 -32.18 10.33
CA SER A 43 -26.82 -31.98 8.88
C SER A 43 -26.13 -30.68 8.42
N PRO A 44 -25.59 -30.60 7.19
CA PRO A 44 -24.88 -29.41 6.70
C PRO A 44 -25.71 -28.12 6.79
N LYS A 45 -27.02 -28.17 6.51
CA LYS A 45 -27.91 -27.00 6.62
C LYS A 45 -28.05 -26.51 8.07
N SER A 46 -28.17 -27.44 9.02
CA SER A 46 -28.23 -27.10 10.44
C SER A 46 -26.90 -26.56 10.97
N LEU A 47 -25.78 -27.06 10.44
CA LEU A 47 -24.45 -26.61 10.81
C LEU A 47 -24.25 -25.13 10.43
N THR A 48 -24.64 -24.73 9.22
CA THR A 48 -24.55 -23.32 8.80
C THR A 48 -25.31 -22.39 9.74
N VAL A 49 -26.51 -22.78 10.18
CA VAL A 49 -27.31 -21.98 11.12
C VAL A 49 -26.64 -21.91 12.50
N GLN A 50 -26.09 -23.02 12.99
CA GLN A 50 -25.37 -23.06 14.27
C GLN A 50 -24.11 -22.21 14.26
N VAL A 51 -23.34 -22.27 13.17
CA VAL A 51 -22.14 -21.46 12.95
C VAL A 51 -22.50 -19.97 12.97
N SER A 52 -23.51 -19.56 12.22
CA SER A 52 -23.97 -18.17 12.20
C SER A 52 -24.43 -17.69 13.57
N ARG A 53 -25.17 -18.51 14.32
CA ARG A 53 -25.59 -18.17 15.69
C ARG A 53 -24.41 -18.03 16.64
N TRP A 54 -23.42 -18.90 16.54
CA TRP A 54 -22.21 -18.83 17.37
C TRP A 54 -21.40 -17.58 17.07
N LEU A 55 -21.17 -17.29 15.79
CA LEU A 55 -20.45 -16.07 15.38
C LEU A 55 -21.18 -14.81 15.82
N ASN A 56 -22.52 -14.79 15.78
CA ASN A 56 -23.32 -13.64 16.19
C ASN A 56 -23.55 -13.55 17.70
N SER A 57 -23.03 -14.49 18.49
CA SER A 57 -23.13 -14.41 19.95
C SER A 57 -22.31 -13.23 20.48
N GLN A 58 -22.82 -12.59 21.53
CA GLN A 58 -22.24 -11.36 22.07
C GLN A 58 -20.79 -11.56 22.56
N GLU A 59 -20.51 -12.74 23.14
CA GLU A 59 -19.19 -13.10 23.65
C GLU A 59 -18.17 -13.23 22.51
N VAL A 60 -18.55 -13.92 21.43
CA VAL A 60 -17.70 -14.14 20.26
C VAL A 60 -17.46 -12.83 19.51
N GLN A 61 -18.50 -12.00 19.34
CA GLN A 61 -18.35 -10.69 18.70
C GLN A 61 -17.42 -9.77 19.49
N ALA A 62 -17.55 -9.74 20.82
CA ALA A 62 -16.65 -8.96 21.67
C ALA A 62 -15.19 -9.41 21.54
N PHE A 63 -14.94 -10.74 21.46
CA PHE A 63 -13.61 -11.29 21.24
C PHE A 63 -13.04 -10.92 19.86
N ILE A 64 -13.83 -11.10 18.80
CA ILE A 64 -13.43 -10.79 17.42
C ILE A 64 -13.11 -9.29 17.27
N GLU A 65 -13.91 -8.41 17.88
CA GLU A 65 -13.68 -6.97 17.82
C GLU A 65 -12.36 -6.60 18.48
N ILE A 66 -12.08 -7.10 19.69
CA ILE A 66 -10.84 -6.82 20.42
C ILE A 66 -9.62 -7.35 19.66
N GLU A 67 -9.67 -8.59 19.16
CA GLU A 67 -8.56 -9.17 18.40
C GLU A 67 -8.34 -8.48 17.05
N ARG A 68 -9.41 -8.04 16.37
CA ARG A 68 -9.29 -7.20 15.17
C ARG A 68 -8.65 -5.85 15.49
N SER A 69 -9.03 -5.22 16.59
CA SER A 69 -8.40 -3.95 17.03
C SER A 69 -6.92 -4.14 17.37
N ARG A 70 -6.56 -5.22 18.09
CA ARG A 70 -5.16 -5.57 18.38
C ARG A 70 -4.34 -5.79 17.10
N ARG A 71 -4.94 -6.47 16.12
CA ARG A 71 -4.31 -6.67 14.81
C ARG A 71 -4.18 -5.36 14.05
N PHE A 72 -5.19 -4.50 14.05
CA PHE A 72 -5.09 -3.20 13.41
C PHE A 72 -3.95 -2.38 14.01
N THR A 73 -3.82 -2.35 15.34
CA THR A 73 -2.68 -1.69 16.00
C THR A 73 -1.35 -2.34 15.67
N ALA A 74 -1.27 -3.66 15.59
CA ALA A 74 -0.04 -4.38 15.20
C ALA A 74 0.36 -4.08 13.75
N ILE A 75 -0.60 -4.09 12.81
CA ILE A 75 -0.37 -3.71 11.41
C ILE A 75 0.02 -2.23 11.32
N SER A 76 -0.61 -1.34 12.09
CA SER A 76 -0.21 0.07 12.14
C SER A 76 1.24 0.23 12.59
N LEU A 77 1.67 -0.53 13.60
CA LEU A 77 3.06 -0.56 14.09
C LEU A 77 4.05 -1.19 13.08
N GLU A 78 3.65 -2.26 12.38
CA GLU A 78 4.45 -2.85 11.29
C GLU A 78 4.49 -1.98 10.02
N SER A 79 3.49 -1.11 9.83
CA SER A 79 3.42 -0.18 8.69
C SER A 79 4.15 1.16 8.92
N VAL A 80 4.86 1.31 10.05
CA VAL A 80 5.76 2.46 10.30
C VAL A 80 7.07 2.27 9.53
N ASP A 81 6.95 2.22 8.20
CA ASP A 81 7.99 2.53 7.22
C ASP A 81 7.43 3.54 6.20
N THR A 82 6.55 4.44 6.68
CA THR A 82 6.04 5.56 5.88
C THR A 82 7.11 6.60 5.54
N ASP A 83 8.25 6.57 6.24
CA ASP A 83 9.32 7.56 6.09
C ASP A 83 10.24 7.30 4.89
N ASN A 84 10.13 6.14 4.23
CA ASN A 84 10.99 5.77 3.10
C ASN A 84 10.22 5.42 1.81
N ARG A 85 9.03 6.01 1.61
CA ARG A 85 8.28 5.83 0.36
C ARG A 85 9.02 6.51 -0.79
N SER A 86 9.53 5.71 -1.71
CA SER A 86 10.09 6.24 -2.95
C SER A 86 8.97 6.88 -3.81
N LYS A 87 9.35 7.81 -4.69
CA LYS A 87 8.41 8.43 -5.63
C LYS A 87 7.64 7.39 -6.46
N ASP A 88 8.30 6.29 -6.82
CA ASP A 88 7.71 5.22 -7.61
C ASP A 88 6.70 4.38 -6.82
N ASP A 89 6.93 4.17 -5.52
CA ASP A 89 5.98 3.47 -4.64
C ASP A 89 4.71 4.30 -4.44
N VAL A 90 4.85 5.61 -4.27
CA VAL A 90 3.69 6.54 -4.19
C VAL A 90 2.89 6.52 -5.49
N ILE A 91 3.56 6.50 -6.65
CA ILE A 91 2.88 6.39 -7.96
C ILE A 91 2.17 5.04 -8.10
N ARG A 92 2.77 3.94 -7.64
CA ARG A 92 2.15 2.61 -7.67
C ARG A 92 0.88 2.57 -6.82
N ASP A 93 0.93 3.10 -5.61
CA ASP A 93 -0.23 3.15 -4.69
C ASP A 93 -1.36 4.02 -5.25
N LEU A 94 -1.03 5.19 -5.80
CA LEU A 94 -2.02 6.07 -6.43
C LEU A 94 -2.68 5.43 -7.66
N ASN A 95 -1.93 4.65 -8.45
CA ASN A 95 -2.49 3.90 -9.57
C ASN A 95 -3.50 2.83 -9.09
N ILE A 96 -3.16 2.10 -8.02
CA ILE A 96 -4.08 1.12 -7.41
C ILE A 96 -5.36 1.83 -6.95
N LEU A 97 -5.24 2.96 -6.24
CA LEU A 97 -6.40 3.75 -5.80
C LEU A 97 -7.25 4.27 -6.98
N ALA A 98 -6.63 4.74 -8.07
CA ALA A 98 -7.33 5.20 -9.25
C ALA A 98 -8.13 4.09 -9.96
N THR A 99 -7.68 2.83 -9.88
CA THR A 99 -8.40 1.69 -10.46
C THR A 99 -9.58 1.23 -9.61
N GLN A 100 -9.46 1.33 -8.28
CA GLN A 100 -10.49 0.93 -7.35
C GLN A 100 -11.59 1.98 -7.19
N GLU A 101 -11.27 3.26 -7.43
CA GLU A 101 -12.24 4.33 -7.27
C GLU A 101 -13.29 4.37 -8.38
N SER A 102 -14.55 4.39 -7.95
CA SER A 102 -15.73 4.42 -8.83
C SER A 102 -16.21 5.84 -9.11
N GLU A 103 -15.93 6.78 -8.21
CA GLU A 103 -16.34 8.18 -8.33
C GLU A 103 -15.46 8.94 -9.32
N PRO A 104 -16.02 9.48 -10.43
CA PRO A 104 -15.22 10.07 -11.51
C PRO A 104 -14.44 11.31 -11.07
N ARG A 105 -14.98 12.11 -10.15
CA ARG A 105 -14.32 13.31 -9.62
C ARG A 105 -13.08 12.96 -8.80
N ARG A 106 -13.19 11.99 -7.89
CA ARG A 106 -12.06 11.52 -7.08
C ARG A 106 -10.99 10.87 -7.94
N LYS A 107 -11.42 10.08 -8.93
CA LYS A 107 -10.52 9.50 -9.92
C LYS A 107 -9.75 10.56 -10.71
N SER A 108 -10.41 11.64 -11.15
CA SER A 108 -9.71 12.75 -11.82
C SER A 108 -8.70 13.46 -10.91
N GLU A 109 -9.00 13.63 -9.63
CA GLU A 109 -8.08 14.24 -8.66
C GLU A 109 -6.83 13.37 -8.43
N ILE A 110 -7.00 12.04 -8.33
CA ILE A 110 -5.88 11.10 -8.20
C ILE A 110 -5.01 11.10 -9.45
N LEU A 111 -5.62 11.09 -10.65
CA LEU A 111 -4.90 11.13 -11.92
C LEU A 111 -4.12 12.44 -12.11
N MET A 112 -4.68 13.57 -11.66
CA MET A 112 -3.97 14.86 -11.70
C MET A 112 -2.72 14.84 -10.82
N LYS A 113 -2.81 14.26 -9.61
CA LYS A 113 -1.66 14.08 -8.72
C LYS A 113 -0.58 13.18 -9.32
N ILE A 114 -0.97 12.10 -10.01
CA ILE A 114 -0.02 11.23 -10.74
C ILE A 114 0.70 12.02 -11.84
N ALA A 115 -0.03 12.80 -12.63
CA ALA A 115 0.55 13.60 -13.71
C ALA A 115 1.54 14.66 -13.21
N ASP A 116 1.22 15.31 -12.08
CA ASP A 116 2.10 16.30 -11.45
C ASP A 116 3.37 15.63 -10.89
N LEU A 117 3.25 14.46 -10.25
CA LEU A 117 4.40 13.68 -9.78
C LEU A 117 5.29 13.23 -10.94
N GLN A 118 4.70 12.76 -12.03
CA GLN A 118 5.43 12.36 -13.23
C GLN A 118 5.98 13.55 -14.04
N GLN A 119 5.68 14.78 -13.63
CA GLN A 119 6.10 16.01 -14.32
C GLN A 119 5.71 16.00 -15.80
N MET A 120 4.57 15.39 -16.15
CA MET A 120 4.12 15.27 -17.55
C MET A 120 3.87 16.63 -18.23
N LYS A 121 3.75 17.70 -17.42
CA LYS A 121 3.59 19.09 -17.88
C LYS A 121 4.89 19.85 -18.05
N LYS A 122 6.05 19.27 -17.72
CA LYS A 122 7.33 19.88 -18.11
C LYS A 122 7.41 19.78 -19.63
N GLN A 123 7.00 20.86 -20.28
CA GLN A 123 7.55 21.22 -21.57
C GLN A 123 9.06 21.10 -21.41
N GLU A 124 9.69 20.35 -22.31
CA GLU A 124 11.13 20.40 -22.46
C GLU A 124 11.46 21.89 -22.65
N GLU A 125 11.98 22.53 -21.59
CA GLU A 125 12.76 23.75 -21.76
C GLU A 125 13.99 23.31 -22.55
N SER A 126 13.80 23.22 -23.87
CA SER A 126 14.89 23.30 -24.81
C SER A 126 15.40 24.74 -24.78
N ASP A 127 15.94 25.17 -23.62
CA ASP A 127 16.81 26.32 -23.46
C ASP A 127 18.17 26.06 -24.09
N LYS A 128 18.17 25.31 -25.20
CA LYS A 128 19.15 25.49 -26.25
C LYS A 128 18.61 26.62 -27.11
N GLU A 129 18.64 27.83 -26.55
CA GLU A 129 18.87 29.01 -27.38
C GLU A 129 19.92 28.59 -28.40
N SER A 130 19.58 28.75 -29.68
CA SER A 130 20.48 28.44 -30.78
C SER A 130 21.74 29.28 -30.61
N LEU A 131 22.73 28.76 -29.88
CA LEU A 131 24.03 29.35 -29.70
C LEU A 131 24.69 29.39 -31.08
N VAL A 132 24.47 30.51 -31.78
CA VAL A 132 25.12 30.79 -33.06
C VAL A 132 26.62 30.86 -32.77
N LYS A 133 27.33 29.80 -33.16
CA LYS A 133 28.78 29.74 -33.03
C LYS A 133 29.39 30.72 -34.04
N TYR A 134 29.67 31.94 -33.61
CA TYR A 134 30.46 32.88 -34.40
C TYR A 134 31.93 32.45 -34.35
N TYR A 135 32.47 32.00 -35.49
CA TYR A 135 33.91 31.79 -35.62
C TYR A 135 34.59 33.13 -35.89
N MET A 136 35.45 33.57 -34.97
CA MET A 136 36.30 34.73 -35.18
C MET A 136 37.46 34.35 -36.12
N PRO A 137 37.65 35.05 -37.26
CA PRO A 137 38.78 34.78 -38.13
C PRO A 137 40.09 35.11 -37.40
N LEU A 138 41.06 34.19 -37.49
CA LEU A 138 42.38 34.37 -36.91
C LEU A 138 43.07 35.57 -37.55
N LYS A 139 43.63 36.47 -36.75
CA LYS A 139 44.53 37.52 -37.24
C LYS A 139 45.83 36.87 -37.72
N CYS A 140 46.44 37.39 -38.80
CA CYS A 140 47.63 36.80 -39.42
C CYS A 140 48.80 36.62 -38.44
N ASN A 141 48.95 37.54 -37.49
CA ASN A 141 49.96 37.45 -36.42
C ASN A 141 49.76 36.29 -35.42
N GLN A 142 48.56 35.69 -35.38
CA GLN A 142 48.21 34.57 -34.51
C GLN A 142 48.13 33.24 -35.27
N CYS A 143 48.26 33.24 -36.60
CA CYS A 143 48.18 32.02 -37.38
C CYS A 143 49.45 31.16 -37.17
N GLN A 144 49.28 29.84 -37.22
CA GLN A 144 50.39 28.90 -37.02
C GLN A 144 51.49 29.09 -38.08
N LEU A 145 51.11 29.45 -39.31
CA LEU A 145 52.06 29.72 -40.38
C LEU A 145 53.01 30.88 -40.03
N TYR A 146 52.50 31.97 -39.44
CA TYR A 146 53.29 33.12 -39.04
C TYR A 146 54.23 32.79 -37.87
N LYS A 147 53.74 32.05 -36.87
CA LYS A 147 54.57 31.60 -35.73
C LYS A 147 55.73 30.73 -36.19
N ASN A 148 55.45 29.76 -37.07
CA ASN A 148 56.48 28.87 -37.62
C ASN A 148 57.54 29.61 -38.45
N ALA A 149 57.15 30.71 -39.13
CA ALA A 149 58.09 31.55 -39.87
C ALA A 149 58.96 32.40 -38.93
N LYS A 150 58.39 32.88 -37.81
CA LYS A 150 59.13 33.68 -36.82
C LYS A 150 60.05 32.84 -35.94
N GLU A 151 59.70 31.59 -35.63
CA GLU A 151 60.56 30.67 -34.85
C GLU A 151 61.76 30.15 -35.64
N LYS A 152 61.71 30.22 -36.98
CA LYS A 152 62.80 29.81 -37.88
C LYS A 152 63.81 30.93 -38.20
N HIS A 153 63.59 32.14 -37.69
CA HIS A 153 64.46 33.31 -37.83
C HIS A 153 64.94 33.77 -36.46
#